data_AF-A0A4P5SAH4-F1
#
_entry.id   AF-A0A4P5SAH4-F1
#
_cell.length_a   1.000
_cell.length_b   1.000
_cell.length_c   1.000
_cell.angle_alpha   90.00
_cell.angle_beta   90.00
_cell.angle_gamma   90.00
#
_symmetry.space_group_name_H-M   'P 1'
#
loop_
_entity.id
_entity.type
_entity.pdbx_description
1 polymer ?
#
loop_
_entity_poly.entity_id
_entity_poly.type
_entity_poly.pdbx_seq_one_letter_code
_entity_poly.pdbx_strand_id
1 'polypeptide(L)' 'MFDGYAELLPIQGGIVAAVFLVISVYQILKGAAGPRAIKWNVIGVISLLYLFTIGAWFAFGQPG' A
#
# COMPACT_ATOMS: atom_id res chain seq x y z
N MET A 1 -16.18 -17.99 15.54
CA MET A 1 -14.74 -17.75 15.26
C MET A 1 -14.60 -17.34 13.80
N PHE A 2 -14.74 -16.04 13.49
CA PHE A 2 -14.40 -15.50 12.16
C PHE A 2 -14.21 -13.96 12.14
N ASP A 3 -14.55 -13.22 13.20
CA ASP A 3 -14.44 -11.75 13.16
C ASP A 3 -13.00 -11.22 13.14
N GLY A 4 -12.07 -11.86 13.85
CA GLY A 4 -10.67 -11.38 13.91
C GLY A 4 -9.91 -11.48 12.58
N TYR A 5 -10.25 -12.43 11.70
CA TYR A 5 -9.59 -12.58 10.40
C TYR A 5 -9.98 -11.47 9.40
N ALA A 6 -11.20 -10.93 9.53
CA ALA A 6 -11.69 -9.87 8.66
C ALA A 6 -10.87 -8.58 8.80
N GLU A 7 -10.36 -8.29 10.00
CA GLU A 7 -9.51 -7.12 10.25
C GLU A 7 -8.01 -7.41 10.03
N LEU A 8 -7.56 -8.65 10.28
CA LEU A 8 -6.15 -9.03 10.10
C LEU A 8 -5.71 -9.01 8.63
N LEU A 9 -6.57 -9.41 7.69
CA LEU A 9 -6.24 -9.45 6.26
C LEU A 9 -5.94 -8.06 5.66
N PRO A 10 -6.78 -7.03 5.88
CA PRO A 10 -6.48 -5.65 5.50
C PRO A 10 -5.19 -5.13 6.13
N ILE A 11 -4.97 -5.37 7.43
CA ILE A 11 -3.79 -4.86 8.13
C ILE A 11 -2.50 -5.47 7.58
N GLN A 12 -2.48 -6.78 7.33
CA GLN A 12 -1.33 -7.46 6.72
C GLN A 12 -1.01 -6.89 5.33
N GLY A 13 -2.02 -6.73 4.48
CA GLY A 13 -1.84 -6.10 3.18
C GLY A 13 -1.33 -4.66 3.30
N GLY A 14 -1.84 -3.90 4.28
CA GLY A 14 -1.44 -2.52 4.52
C GLY A 14 0.04 -2.40 4.90
N ILE A 15 0.54 -3.28 5.77
CA ILE A 15 1.97 -3.34 6.13
C ILE A 15 2.81 -3.61 4.88
N VAL A 16 2.42 -4.59 4.06
CA VAL A 16 3.15 -4.91 2.83
C VAL A 16 3.16 -3.71 1.87
N ALA A 17 2.01 -3.08 1.66
CA ALA A 17 1.92 -1.91 0.79
C ALA A 17 2.77 -0.73 1.30
N ALA A 18 2.82 -0.49 2.61
CA ALA A 18 3.67 0.54 3.20
C ALA A 18 5.16 0.27 2.94
N VAL A 19 5.61 -0.97 3.10
CA VAL A 19 7.00 -1.36 2.80
C VAL A 19 7.34 -1.13 1.33
N PHE A 20 6.47 -1.57 0.42
CA PHE A 20 6.68 -1.37 -1.02
C PHE A 20 6.67 0.10 -1.42
N LEU A 21 5.85 0.93 -0.77
CA LEU A 21 5.83 2.37 -0.98
C LEU A 21 7.17 3.00 -0.58
N VAL A 22 7.72 2.65 0.59
CA VAL A 22 9.02 3.14 1.06
C VAL A 22 10.14 2.73 0.09
N ILE A 23 10.15 1.47 -0.36
CA ILE A 23 11.15 0.99 -1.32
C ILE A 23 11.01 1.71 -2.66
N SER A 24 9.78 1.90 -3.15
CA SER A 24 9.50 2.64 -4.39
C SER A 24 10.08 4.06 -4.32
N VAL A 25 9.76 4.81 -3.27
CA VAL A 25 10.26 6.17 -3.05
C VAL A 25 11.78 6.19 -2.99
N TYR A 26 12.38 5.26 -2.24
CA TYR A 26 13.84 5.14 -2.15
C TYR A 26 14.49 4.92 -3.53
N GLN A 27 13.91 4.06 -4.35
CA GLN A 27 14.44 3.75 -5.68
C GLN A 27 14.28 4.91 -6.66
N ILE A 28 13.19 5.68 -6.55
CA ILE A 28 13.00 6.92 -7.32
C ILE A 28 14.04 7.96 -6.89
N LEU A 29 14.25 8.16 -5.59
CA LEU A 29 15.24 9.10 -5.05
C LEU A 29 16.68 8.71 -5.42
N LYS A 30 16.98 7.42 -5.52
CA LYS A 30 18.28 6.92 -6.01
C LYS A 30 18.50 7.08 -7.51
N GLY A 31 17.55 7.69 -8.24
CA GLY A 31 17.70 7.93 -9.67
C GLY A 31 17.51 6.67 -10.51
N ALA A 32 16.54 5.81 -10.16
CA ALA A 32 16.15 4.72 -11.05
C ALA A 32 15.82 5.28 -12.45
N ALA A 33 16.49 4.75 -13.48
CA ALA A 33 16.35 5.22 -14.86
C ALA A 33 15.72 4.16 -15.78
N GLY A 34 15.12 4.63 -16.88
CA GLY A 34 14.56 3.78 -17.93
C GLY A 34 13.40 2.89 -17.44
N PRO A 35 13.28 1.65 -17.94
CA PRO A 35 12.19 0.74 -17.60
C PRO A 35 12.08 0.43 -16.10
N ARG A 36 13.18 0.56 -15.34
CA ARG A 36 13.21 0.37 -13.89
C ARG A 36 12.47 1.50 -13.17
N ALA A 37 12.59 2.74 -13.66
CA ALA A 37 11.87 3.89 -13.11
C ALA A 37 10.35 3.70 -13.21
N ILE A 38 9.88 3.21 -14.37
CA ILE A 38 8.46 2.96 -14.62
C ILE A 38 7.93 1.91 -13.63
N LYS A 39 8.66 0.80 -13.44
CA LYS A 39 8.24 -0.23 -12.46
C LYS A 39 8.10 0.33 -11.06
N TRP A 40 9.08 1.10 -10.57
CA TRP A 40 9.03 1.65 -9.22
C TRP A 40 7.95 2.71 -9.05
N ASN A 41 7.67 3.51 -10.07
CA ASN A 41 6.53 4.44 -10.06
C ASN A 41 5.20 3.69 -10.01
N VAL A 42 5.01 2.65 -10.83
CA VAL A 42 3.78 1.83 -10.83
C VAL A 42 3.58 1.15 -9.48
N ILE A 43 4.63 0.54 -8.92
CA ILE A 43 4.57 -0.08 -7.59
C ILE A 43 4.18 0.97 -6.53
N GLY A 44 4.81 2.14 -6.55
CA GLY A 44 4.51 3.23 -5.62
C GLY A 44 3.07 3.70 -5.70
N VAL A 45 2.55 3.92 -6.91
CA VAL A 45 1.16 4.35 -7.14
C VAL A 45 0.17 3.30 -6.65
N ILE A 46 0.38 2.02 -6.97
CA ILE A 46 -0.51 0.93 -6.52
C ILE A 46 -0.48 0.81 -4.99
N SER A 47 0.70 0.87 -4.37
CA SER A 47 0.84 0.85 -2.92
C SER A 47 0.11 2.02 -2.26
N LEU A 48 0.22 3.22 -2.82
CA LEU A 48 -0.50 4.41 -2.35
C LEU A 48 -2.02 4.25 -2.45
N LEU A 49 -2.52 3.80 -3.60
CA LEU A 49 -3.96 3.57 -3.80
C LEU A 49 -4.50 2.53 -2.83
N TYR A 50 -3.75 1.47 -2.59
CA TYR A 50 -4.14 0.42 -1.65
C TYR A 50 -4.19 0.95 -0.20
N LEU A 51 -3.16 1.67 0.24
CA LEU A 51 -3.13 2.28 1.57
C LEU A 51 -4.26 3.31 1.76
N PHE A 52 -4.54 4.11 0.74
CA PHE A 52 -5.66 5.04 0.74
C PHE A 52 -6.99 4.31 0.87
N THR A 53 -7.18 3.22 0.12
CA THR A 53 -8.41 2.41 0.15
C THR A 53 -8.62 1.77 1.52
N ILE A 54 -7.56 1.24 2.13
CA ILE A 54 -7.61 0.72 3.51
C ILE A 54 -7.90 1.83 4.51
N GLY A 55 -7.23 2.98 4.40
CA GLY A 55 -7.46 4.12 5.29
C GLY A 55 -8.90 4.61 5.20
N ALA A 56 -9.45 4.69 3.99
CA ALA A 56 -10.85 5.04 3.75
C ALA A 56 -11.80 3.98 4.33
N TRP A 57 -11.49 2.69 4.23
CA TRP A 57 -12.27 1.64 4.86
C TRP A 57 -12.33 1.80 6.39
N PHE A 58 -11.21 2.06 7.05
CA PHE A 58 -11.20 2.30 8.49
C PHE A 58 -11.88 3.62 8.89
N ALA A 59 -11.80 4.65 8.06
CA ALA A 59 -12.37 5.97 8.34
C ALA A 59 -13.88 6.08 8.07
N PHE A 60 -14.38 5.38 7.05
CA PHE A 60 -15.77 5.50 6.56
C PHE A 60 -16.58 4.20 6.62
N GLY A 61 -15.91 3.05 6.79
CA GLY A 61 -16.51 1.72 6.75
C GLY A 61 -16.93 1.16 8.10
N GLN A 62 -17.00 1.96 9.17
CA GLN A 62 -17.67 1.55 10.40
C GLN A 62 -19.18 1.81 10.29
N PRO A 63 -20.03 0.79 10.03
CA PRO A 63 -21.42 0.87 10.46
C PRO A 63 -21.40 0.93 12.00
N GLY A 64 -21.95 2.01 12.55
CA GLY A 64 -22.32 2.08 13.96
C GLY A 64 -23.41 1.07 14.30
#